data_AF-A0A1X7T5V1-F1
#
_entry.id   AF-A0A1X7T5V1-F1
#
_cell.length_a   1.000
_cell.length_b   1.000
_cell.length_c   1.000
_cell.angle_alpha   90.00
_cell.angle_beta   90.00
_cell.angle_gamma   90.00
#
_symmetry.space_group_name_H-M   'P 1'
#
loop_
_entity.id
_entity.type
_entity.pdbx_description
1 polymer ?
#
loop_
_entity_poly.entity_id
_entity_poly.type
_entity_poly.pdbx_seq_one_letter_code
_entity_poly.pdbx_strand_id
1 'polypeptide(L)'
;MMLDKELSNDKRCNNGFIRRVTAKPFNVSFFSEDGLRIYHTIAPEQTLYLDATGTIISLSGTDYEGCTCLYYSLVMSHQLNSSPPVAVAELITTEHTVMAISHFLTDFRRYEGKLYGYSGVIQPKCLVIDRSLVLLLSILKVFNMETLSDYLHRCFRIATKSQSEEDDKKTTVVACISHVMHSAKSEMQKLL
;
A
#
# COMPACT_ATOMS: atom_id res chain seq x y z
N MET A 1 -25.02 17.48 19.35
CA MET A 1 -25.25 16.04 19.56
C MET A 1 -26.02 15.52 18.35
N MET A 2 -25.64 14.35 17.83
CA MET A 2 -26.01 13.75 16.53
C MET A 2 -25.15 14.17 15.33
N LEU A 3 -24.02 13.46 15.16
CA LEU A 3 -23.69 12.75 13.92
C LEU A 3 -22.63 11.65 14.22
N ASP A 4 -22.83 10.91 15.31
CA ASP A 4 -22.20 9.60 15.50
C ASP A 4 -23.02 8.58 14.71
N LYS A 5 -22.66 8.44 13.43
CA LYS A 5 -22.86 7.18 12.71
C LYS A 5 -21.56 6.88 12.00
N GLU A 6 -20.68 6.16 12.69
CA GLU A 6 -19.89 5.16 12.01
C GLU A 6 -20.86 4.34 11.15
N LEU A 7 -20.87 4.60 9.84
CA LEU A 7 -21.43 3.67 8.88
C LEU A 7 -20.46 2.50 8.77
N SER A 8 -20.33 1.71 9.85
CA SER A 8 -19.82 0.35 9.81
C SER A 8 -20.89 -0.56 9.17
N ASN A 9 -21.28 -0.23 7.94
CA ASN A 9 -22.00 -1.16 7.10
C ASN A 9 -20.96 -2.18 6.60
N ASP A 10 -20.72 -3.24 7.38
CA ASP A 10 -20.24 -4.55 6.87
C ASP A 10 -21.38 -5.20 6.03
N LYS A 11 -22.02 -4.41 5.16
CA LYS A 11 -22.95 -4.86 4.15
C LYS A 11 -22.10 -5.13 2.92
N ARG A 12 -22.01 -6.41 2.52
CA ARG A 12 -21.60 -6.80 1.16
C ARG A 12 -22.26 -5.82 0.18
N CYS A 13 -21.48 -4.95 -0.45
CA CYS A 13 -22.01 -4.02 -1.42
C CYS A 13 -22.46 -4.86 -2.62
N ASN A 14 -23.68 -4.63 -3.10
CA ASN A 14 -24.39 -5.41 -4.13
C ASN A 14 -23.69 -5.51 -5.52
N ASN A 15 -22.44 -5.04 -5.66
CA ASN A 15 -21.71 -4.93 -6.93
C ASN A 15 -20.27 -5.53 -6.90
N GLY A 16 -19.95 -6.44 -5.95
CA GLY A 16 -18.67 -7.16 -5.95
C GLY A 16 -17.45 -6.40 -5.37
N PHE A 17 -17.63 -5.16 -4.94
CA PHE A 17 -16.59 -4.37 -4.27
C PHE A 17 -16.84 -4.27 -2.76
N ILE A 18 -15.77 -4.49 -2.00
CA ILE A 18 -15.64 -4.21 -0.57
C ILE A 18 -15.18 -2.76 -0.46
N ARG A 19 -15.93 -1.92 0.27
CA ARG A 19 -15.67 -0.48 0.38
C ARG A 19 -15.84 0.00 1.81
N ARG A 20 -14.94 0.88 2.27
CA ARG A 20 -15.10 1.68 3.49
C ARG A 20 -15.06 3.16 3.11
N VAL A 21 -15.94 3.95 3.74
CA VAL A 21 -16.01 5.40 3.52
C VAL A 21 -16.06 6.10 4.87
N THR A 22 -15.16 7.07 5.06
CA THR A 22 -15.15 8.01 6.18
C THR A 22 -15.20 9.42 5.62
N ALA A 23 -16.06 10.26 6.18
CA ALA A 23 -16.16 11.65 5.75
C ALA A 23 -15.05 12.51 6.36
N LYS A 24 -14.83 12.44 7.68
CA LYS A 24 -13.82 13.24 8.39
C LYS A 24 -12.95 12.34 9.28
N PRO A 25 -11.65 12.16 8.99
CA PRO A 25 -10.97 12.59 7.75
C PRO A 25 -11.55 11.89 6.50
N PHE A 26 -11.40 12.51 5.33
CA PHE A 26 -11.94 11.95 4.09
C PHE A 26 -11.13 10.73 3.67
N ASN A 27 -11.78 9.58 3.58
CA ASN A 27 -11.16 8.31 3.25
C ASN A 27 -12.17 7.43 2.50
N VAL A 28 -11.77 6.90 1.35
CA VAL A 28 -12.52 5.89 0.59
C VAL A 28 -11.55 4.79 0.21
N SER A 29 -11.59 3.66 0.92
CA SER A 29 -10.86 2.46 0.53
C SER A 29 -11.78 1.48 -0.17
N PHE A 30 -11.28 0.84 -1.22
CA PHE A 30 -12.05 -0.15 -1.96
C PHE A 30 -11.17 -1.20 -2.65
N PHE A 31 -11.69 -2.41 -2.75
CA PHE A 31 -11.10 -3.56 -3.43
C PHE A 31 -12.20 -4.58 -3.73
N SER A 32 -12.00 -5.46 -4.71
CA SER A 32 -12.93 -6.55 -5.00
C SER A 32 -12.48 -7.86 -4.37
N GLU A 33 -13.41 -8.80 -4.20
CA GLU A 33 -13.06 -10.16 -3.79
C GLU A 33 -12.13 -10.83 -4.82
N ASP A 34 -12.40 -10.65 -6.12
CA ASP A 34 -11.56 -11.18 -7.20
C ASP A 34 -10.14 -10.61 -7.16
N GLY A 35 -9.99 -9.31 -6.93
CA GLY A 35 -8.69 -8.68 -6.76
C GLY A 35 -7.92 -9.27 -5.57
N LEU A 36 -8.61 -9.54 -4.46
CA LEU A 36 -8.05 -10.19 -3.29
C LEU A 36 -7.63 -11.65 -3.56
N ARG A 37 -8.42 -12.40 -4.34
CA ARG A 37 -8.10 -13.77 -4.77
C ARG A 37 -6.88 -13.82 -5.68
N ILE A 38 -6.81 -12.89 -6.64
CA ILE A 38 -5.66 -12.70 -7.53
C ILE A 38 -4.41 -12.35 -6.71
N TYR A 39 -4.52 -11.38 -5.80
CA TYR A 39 -3.44 -11.01 -4.89
C TYR A 39 -2.93 -12.23 -4.11
N HIS A 40 -3.83 -12.96 -3.43
CA HIS A 40 -3.45 -14.11 -2.60
C HIS A 40 -2.71 -15.19 -3.38
N THR A 41 -3.11 -15.42 -4.63
CA THR A 41 -2.55 -16.48 -5.47
C THR A 41 -1.15 -16.11 -6.01
N ILE A 42 -0.93 -14.84 -6.34
CA ILE A 42 0.18 -14.45 -7.22
C ILE A 42 1.20 -13.52 -6.54
N ALA A 43 0.81 -12.77 -5.49
CA ALA A 43 1.69 -11.85 -4.78
C ALA A 43 2.98 -12.46 -4.19
N PRO A 44 3.04 -13.75 -3.79
CA PRO A 44 4.30 -14.38 -3.37
C PRO A 44 5.36 -14.46 -4.48
N GLU A 45 4.96 -14.39 -5.74
CA GLU A 45 5.86 -14.52 -6.90
C GLU A 45 6.02 -13.23 -7.70
N GLN A 46 5.16 -12.24 -7.47
CA GLN A 46 5.12 -10.99 -8.22
C GLN A 46 5.56 -9.77 -7.41
N THR A 47 5.88 -8.69 -8.12
CA THR A 47 6.20 -7.41 -7.52
C THR A 47 4.91 -6.59 -7.40
N LEU A 48 4.68 -6.04 -6.22
CA LEU A 48 3.61 -5.08 -5.99
C LEU A 48 4.18 -3.67 -6.03
N TYR A 49 3.34 -2.73 -6.40
CA TYR A 49 3.62 -1.30 -6.46
C TYR A 49 2.57 -0.60 -5.63
N LEU A 50 2.99 0.26 -4.70
CA LEU A 50 2.08 1.16 -4.00
C LEU A 50 2.55 2.58 -4.28
N ASP A 51 1.72 3.31 -5.01
CA ASP A 51 2.01 4.68 -5.42
C ASP A 51 0.81 5.59 -5.16
N ALA A 52 1.08 6.90 -5.09
CA ALA A 52 0.08 7.93 -4.84
C ALA A 52 0.13 8.99 -5.92
N THR A 53 -1.04 9.46 -6.35
CA THR A 53 -1.15 10.64 -7.22
C THR A 53 -2.16 11.62 -6.63
N GLY A 54 -1.74 12.89 -6.54
CA GLY A 54 -2.49 13.97 -5.89
C GLY A 54 -3.27 14.89 -6.83
N THR A 55 -3.26 14.61 -8.14
CA THR A 55 -3.83 15.51 -9.16
C THR A 55 -5.21 15.10 -9.65
N ILE A 56 -5.72 13.93 -9.23
CA ILE A 56 -6.93 13.35 -9.84
C ILE A 56 -8.22 13.93 -9.25
N ILE A 57 -8.22 14.35 -7.98
CA ILE A 57 -9.45 14.70 -7.25
C ILE A 57 -9.33 16.08 -6.61
N SER A 58 -10.14 17.02 -7.08
CA SER A 58 -10.38 18.30 -6.40
C SER A 58 -11.55 18.12 -5.44
N LEU A 59 -11.29 18.29 -4.13
CA LEU A 59 -12.36 18.38 -3.14
C LEU A 59 -12.84 19.82 -3.08
N SER A 60 -14.12 20.04 -3.31
CA SER A 60 -14.78 21.33 -3.20
C SER A 60 -15.62 21.40 -1.93
N GLY A 61 -15.61 22.55 -1.25
CA GLY A 61 -16.35 22.79 -0.01
C GLY A 61 -15.47 23.29 1.13
N THR A 62 -16.08 24.03 2.07
CA THR A 62 -15.40 24.70 3.19
C THR A 62 -14.65 23.75 4.13
N ASP A 63 -15.07 22.49 4.20
CA ASP A 63 -14.49 21.48 5.09
C ASP A 63 -13.15 20.89 4.60
N TYR A 64 -12.82 21.06 3.31
CA TYR A 64 -11.61 20.49 2.69
C TYR A 64 -10.83 21.52 1.85
N GLU A 65 -11.10 22.80 2.08
CA GLU A 65 -10.42 23.89 1.40
C GLU A 65 -8.91 23.84 1.70
N GLY A 66 -8.09 23.76 0.66
CA GLY A 66 -6.64 23.61 0.78
C GLY A 66 -6.13 22.18 1.07
N CYS A 67 -7.01 21.19 1.21
CA CYS A 67 -6.60 19.79 1.35
C CYS A 67 -6.27 19.15 -0.01
N THR A 68 -5.09 18.55 -0.12
CA THR A 68 -4.76 17.69 -1.28
C THR A 68 -5.42 16.33 -1.10
N CYS A 69 -6.22 15.92 -2.09
CA CYS A 69 -6.75 14.57 -2.14
C CYS A 69 -5.80 13.67 -2.91
N LEU A 70 -5.34 12.60 -2.25
CA LEU A 70 -4.42 11.62 -2.80
C LEU A 70 -5.19 10.36 -3.16
N TYR A 71 -4.95 9.86 -4.36
CA TYR A 71 -5.37 8.53 -4.80
C TYR A 71 -4.17 7.60 -4.76
N TYR A 72 -4.28 6.56 -3.93
CA TYR A 72 -3.34 5.46 -3.80
C TYR A 72 -3.85 4.24 -4.55
N SER A 73 -2.96 3.54 -5.23
CA SER A 73 -3.26 2.26 -5.87
C SER A 73 -2.21 1.22 -5.50
N LEU A 74 -2.67 0.09 -4.95
CA LEU A 74 -1.87 -1.12 -4.79
C LEU A 74 -2.02 -1.96 -6.06
N VAL A 75 -0.96 -2.00 -6.85
CA VAL A 75 -0.94 -2.59 -8.18
C VAL A 75 0.03 -3.76 -8.20
N MET A 76 -0.35 -4.87 -8.81
CA MET A 76 0.50 -6.05 -8.98
C MET A 76 0.97 -6.17 -10.43
N SER A 77 2.24 -6.50 -10.63
CA SER A 77 2.74 -6.89 -11.95
C SER A 77 2.05 -8.16 -12.44
N HIS A 78 1.80 -8.24 -13.74
CA HIS A 78 1.30 -9.47 -14.34
C HIS A 78 2.45 -10.47 -14.54
N GLN A 79 2.17 -11.78 -14.42
CA GLN A 79 3.18 -12.85 -14.61
C GLN A 79 3.82 -12.81 -16.01
N LEU A 80 3.01 -12.52 -17.02
CA LEU A 80 3.45 -12.21 -18.37
C LEU A 80 3.78 -10.71 -18.46
N ASN A 81 5.05 -10.37 -18.68
CA ASN A 81 5.52 -8.98 -18.80
C ASN A 81 4.81 -8.15 -19.89
N SER A 82 4.15 -8.80 -20.84
CA SER A 82 3.38 -8.17 -21.92
C SER A 82 1.93 -7.83 -21.55
N SER A 83 1.46 -8.26 -20.39
CA SER A 83 0.09 -8.06 -19.94
C SER A 83 -0.02 -6.87 -18.97
N PRO A 84 -1.16 -6.17 -18.97
CA PRO A 84 -1.33 -5.00 -18.13
C PRO A 84 -1.27 -5.37 -16.64
N PRO A 85 -0.71 -4.50 -15.78
CA PRO A 85 -0.72 -4.70 -14.34
C PRO A 85 -2.15 -4.59 -13.78
N VAL A 86 -2.39 -5.20 -12.63
CA VAL A 86 -3.72 -5.31 -12.01
C VAL A 86 -3.76 -4.53 -10.71
N ALA A 87 -4.64 -3.53 -10.61
CA ALA A 87 -4.94 -2.87 -9.34
C ALA A 87 -5.78 -3.81 -8.46
N VAL A 88 -5.28 -4.12 -7.26
CA VAL A 88 -5.94 -5.05 -6.33
C VAL A 88 -6.59 -4.34 -5.15
N ALA A 89 -6.16 -3.11 -4.84
CA ALA A 89 -6.79 -2.26 -3.84
C ALA A 89 -6.48 -0.79 -4.08
N GLU A 90 -7.42 0.07 -3.72
CA GLU A 90 -7.35 1.50 -3.97
C GLU A 90 -7.79 2.27 -2.72
N LEU A 91 -7.19 3.45 -2.53
CA LEU A 91 -7.52 4.35 -1.44
C LEU A 91 -7.54 5.79 -1.93
N ILE A 92 -8.64 6.49 -1.71
CA ILE A 92 -8.72 7.94 -1.87
C ILE A 92 -8.73 8.56 -0.47
N THR A 93 -7.86 9.52 -0.20
CA THR A 93 -7.75 10.10 1.13
C THR A 93 -7.20 11.52 1.12
N THR A 94 -7.54 12.32 2.13
CA THR A 94 -6.85 13.59 2.41
C THR A 94 -5.65 13.41 3.35
N GLU A 95 -5.38 12.19 3.79
CA GLU A 95 -4.34 11.89 4.78
C GLU A 95 -3.15 11.15 4.20
N HIS A 96 -1.98 11.77 4.29
CA HIS A 96 -0.68 11.11 4.06
C HIS A 96 0.00 10.79 5.40
N THR A 97 -0.59 9.89 6.19
CA THR A 97 -0.05 9.50 7.49
C THR A 97 0.17 7.99 7.58
N VAL A 98 1.13 7.57 8.41
CA VAL A 98 1.40 6.13 8.63
C VAL A 98 0.15 5.42 9.14
N MET A 99 -0.64 6.09 9.99
CA MET A 99 -1.88 5.54 10.53
C MET A 99 -2.92 5.27 9.45
N ALA A 100 -3.19 6.25 8.57
CA ALA A 100 -4.20 6.13 7.52
C ALA A 100 -3.84 5.02 6.52
N ILE A 101 -2.59 5.00 6.04
CA ILE A 101 -2.12 4.00 5.08
C ILE A 101 -2.04 2.61 5.73
N SER A 102 -1.55 2.51 6.97
CA SER A 102 -1.54 1.22 7.69
C SER A 102 -2.95 0.68 7.91
N HIS A 103 -3.92 1.54 8.22
CA HIS A 103 -5.31 1.12 8.39
C HIS A 103 -5.89 0.57 7.09
N PHE A 104 -5.66 1.24 5.96
CA PHE A 104 -6.06 0.76 4.63
C PHE A 104 -5.48 -0.63 4.32
N LEU A 105 -4.16 -0.81 4.48
CA LEU A 105 -3.51 -2.09 4.21
C LEU A 105 -3.95 -3.19 5.18
N THR A 106 -4.14 -2.85 6.46
CA THR A 106 -4.64 -3.78 7.47
C THR A 106 -6.07 -4.23 7.16
N ASP A 107 -6.94 -3.32 6.71
CA ASP A 107 -8.29 -3.66 6.28
C ASP A 107 -8.25 -4.65 5.10
N PHE A 108 -7.44 -4.38 4.08
CA PHE A 108 -7.24 -5.30 2.95
C PHE A 108 -6.83 -6.70 3.42
N ARG A 109 -5.81 -6.78 4.28
CA ARG A 109 -5.32 -8.04 4.89
C ARG A 109 -6.34 -8.73 5.78
N ARG A 110 -7.18 -7.96 6.48
CA ARG A 110 -8.26 -8.50 7.30
C ARG A 110 -9.28 -9.24 6.44
N TYR A 111 -9.63 -8.69 5.27
CA TYR A 111 -10.53 -9.38 4.34
C TYR A 111 -9.88 -10.59 3.70
N GLU A 112 -8.58 -10.55 3.42
CA GLU A 112 -7.84 -11.75 2.99
C GLU A 112 -7.94 -12.87 4.04
N GLY A 113 -7.72 -12.54 5.32
CA GLY A 113 -7.88 -13.47 6.43
C GLY A 113 -9.32 -13.98 6.61
N LYS A 114 -10.34 -13.18 6.27
CA LYS A 114 -11.73 -13.64 6.23
C LYS A 114 -11.97 -14.68 5.11
N LEU A 115 -11.29 -14.58 3.97
CA LEU A 115 -11.46 -15.51 2.84
C LEU A 115 -10.65 -16.81 2.99
N TYR A 116 -9.42 -16.70 3.49
CA TYR A 116 -8.45 -17.81 3.47
C TYR A 116 -8.04 -18.28 4.88
N GLY A 117 -8.62 -17.69 5.93
CA GLY A 117 -8.22 -17.91 7.31
C GLY A 117 -7.01 -17.07 7.70
N TYR A 118 -6.96 -16.62 8.95
CA TYR A 118 -5.87 -15.75 9.44
C TYR A 118 -4.48 -16.41 9.45
N SER A 119 -4.41 -17.73 9.44
CA SER A 119 -3.16 -18.48 9.27
C SER A 119 -2.75 -18.66 7.81
N GLY A 120 -3.67 -18.45 6.86
CA GLY A 120 -3.44 -18.63 5.43
C GLY A 120 -3.00 -17.35 4.72
N VAL A 121 -3.01 -16.20 5.39
CA VAL A 121 -2.73 -14.90 4.78
C VAL A 121 -1.28 -14.85 4.27
N ILE A 122 -1.09 -14.58 2.97
CA ILE A 122 0.23 -14.77 2.33
C ILE A 122 1.21 -13.67 2.68
N GLN A 123 2.51 -13.87 2.44
CA GLN A 123 3.47 -12.76 2.46
C GLN A 123 3.82 -12.35 1.02
N PRO A 124 3.61 -11.08 0.63
CA PRO A 124 4.10 -10.62 -0.67
C PRO A 124 5.62 -10.56 -0.66
N LYS A 125 6.26 -10.92 -1.77
CA LYS A 125 7.73 -10.97 -1.85
C LYS A 125 8.37 -9.58 -1.89
N CYS A 126 7.83 -8.72 -2.75
CA CYS A 126 8.41 -7.40 -3.01
C CYS A 126 7.32 -6.33 -3.15
N LEU A 127 7.52 -5.21 -2.47
CA LEU A 127 6.72 -4.00 -2.59
C LEU A 127 7.63 -2.84 -3.02
N VAL A 128 7.32 -2.26 -4.17
CA VAL A 128 7.97 -1.08 -4.72
C VAL A 128 7.15 0.14 -4.37
N ILE A 129 7.80 1.17 -3.83
CA ILE A 129 7.18 2.43 -3.45
C ILE A 129 7.94 3.61 -4.03
N ASP A 130 7.32 4.78 -4.04
CA ASP A 130 8.07 6.03 -4.09
C ASP A 130 8.97 6.16 -2.84
N ARG A 131 9.83 7.18 -2.77
CA ARG A 131 10.68 7.39 -1.58
C ARG A 131 9.89 7.95 -0.38
N SER A 132 8.59 7.65 -0.27
CA SER A 132 7.76 8.05 0.87
C SER A 132 8.09 7.22 2.10
N LEU A 133 8.56 7.91 3.14
CA LEU A 133 8.76 7.31 4.46
C LEU A 133 7.43 6.83 5.05
N VAL A 134 6.31 7.50 4.75
CA VAL A 134 4.99 7.10 5.21
C VAL A 134 4.60 5.74 4.63
N LEU A 135 4.84 5.51 3.34
CA LEU A 135 4.58 4.22 2.71
C LEU A 135 5.51 3.13 3.27
N LEU A 136 6.81 3.41 3.39
CA LEU A 136 7.78 2.48 3.96
C LEU A 136 7.34 2.01 5.35
N LEU A 137 7.10 2.95 6.27
CA LEU A 137 6.72 2.62 7.65
C LEU A 137 5.39 1.87 7.72
N SER A 138 4.42 2.21 6.87
CA SER A 138 3.12 1.53 6.84
C SER A 138 3.25 0.09 6.37
N ILE A 139 4.05 -0.16 5.33
CA ILE A 139 4.30 -1.50 4.82
C ILE A 139 5.05 -2.34 5.85
N LEU A 140 6.11 -1.80 6.45
CA LEU A 140 6.87 -2.51 7.50
C LEU A 140 5.98 -2.89 8.67
N LYS A 141 5.10 -1.98 9.11
CA LYS A 141 4.16 -2.22 10.19
C LYS A 141 3.16 -3.34 9.85
N VAL A 142 2.56 -3.30 8.66
CA VAL A 142 1.45 -4.21 8.30
C VAL A 142 1.93 -5.57 7.82
N PHE A 143 2.96 -5.61 6.98
CA PHE A 143 3.43 -6.84 6.36
C PHE A 143 4.53 -7.52 7.17
N ASN A 144 5.45 -6.76 7.78
CA ASN A 144 6.61 -7.35 8.43
C ASN A 144 6.54 -7.33 9.96
N MET A 145 5.65 -6.52 10.55
CA MET A 145 5.63 -6.19 11.98
C MET A 145 6.99 -5.67 12.46
N GLU A 146 7.65 -4.86 11.63
CA GLU A 146 9.00 -4.32 11.88
C GLU A 146 8.97 -2.82 12.16
N THR A 147 9.91 -2.35 12.99
CA THR A 147 10.27 -0.93 13.04
C THR A 147 11.23 -0.57 11.90
N LEU A 148 11.47 0.73 11.68
CA LEU A 148 12.49 1.17 10.73
C LEU A 148 13.89 0.68 11.12
N SER A 149 14.19 0.63 12.42
CA SER A 149 15.50 0.14 12.90
C SER A 149 15.70 -1.32 12.56
N ASP A 150 14.68 -2.17 12.83
CA ASP A 150 14.71 -3.59 12.50
C ASP A 150 14.92 -3.81 11.00
N TYR A 151 14.21 -3.04 10.19
CA TYR A 151 14.31 -3.07 8.74
C TYR A 151 15.73 -2.72 8.25
N LEU A 152 16.32 -1.64 8.76
CA LEU A 152 17.67 -1.22 8.38
C LEU A 152 18.72 -2.26 8.79
N HIS A 153 18.61 -2.83 9.98
CA HIS A 153 19.48 -3.93 10.41
C HIS A 153 19.32 -5.16 9.53
N ARG A 154 18.10 -5.51 9.12
CA ARG A 154 17.84 -6.60 8.17
C ARG A 154 18.45 -6.32 6.80
N CYS A 155 18.28 -5.11 6.27
CA CYS A 155 18.91 -4.70 5.01
C CYS A 155 20.44 -4.81 5.09
N PHE A 156 21.03 -4.40 6.21
CA PHE A 156 22.46 -4.51 6.43
C PHE A 156 22.92 -5.98 6.46
N ARG A 157 22.18 -6.87 7.13
CA ARG A 157 22.47 -8.32 7.12
C ARG A 157 22.42 -8.90 5.71
N ILE A 158 21.39 -8.57 4.93
CA ILE A 158 21.24 -9.01 3.54
C ILE A 158 22.40 -8.50 2.67
N ALA A 159 22.75 -7.22 2.77
CA ALA A 159 23.84 -6.61 2.01
C ALA A 159 25.21 -7.24 2.34
N THR A 160 25.41 -7.65 3.59
CA THR A 160 26.64 -8.29 4.07
C THR A 160 26.63 -9.82 3.95
N LYS A 161 25.59 -10.41 3.33
CA LYS A 161 25.41 -11.86 3.19
C LYS A 161 25.37 -12.62 4.52
N SER A 162 24.85 -11.97 5.56
CA SER A 162 24.66 -12.52 6.91
C SER A 162 23.17 -12.66 7.26
N GLN A 163 22.29 -12.74 6.26
CA GLN A 163 20.85 -12.89 6.48
C GLN A 163 20.46 -14.27 7.03
N SER A 164 19.39 -14.30 7.81
CA SER A 164 18.77 -15.50 8.35
C SER A 164 17.61 -16.00 7.48
N GLU A 165 17.16 -17.24 7.68
CA GLU A 165 15.96 -17.76 7.00
C GLU A 165 14.69 -16.93 7.29
N GLU A 166 14.63 -16.26 8.44
CA GLU A 166 13.52 -15.37 8.78
C GLU A 166 13.56 -14.08 7.96
N ASP A 167 14.75 -13.59 7.63
CA ASP A 167 14.90 -12.39 6.78
C ASP A 167 14.33 -12.63 5.37
N ASP A 168 14.45 -13.86 4.85
CA ASP A 168 13.95 -14.27 3.53
C ASP A 168 12.43 -14.41 3.47
N LYS A 169 11.76 -14.58 4.62
CA LYS A 169 10.29 -14.65 4.71
C LYS A 169 9.64 -13.28 4.76
N LYS A 170 10.39 -12.20 4.98
CA LYS A 170 9.84 -10.84 5.09
C LYS A 170 9.63 -10.22 3.71
N THR A 171 8.63 -9.35 3.61
CA THR A 171 8.48 -8.52 2.40
C THR A 171 9.65 -7.55 2.28
N THR A 172 10.26 -7.51 1.10
CA THR A 172 11.29 -6.53 0.77
C THR A 172 10.63 -5.26 0.24
N VAL A 173 11.03 -4.09 0.78
CA VAL A 173 10.49 -2.80 0.36
C VAL A 173 11.53 -2.04 -0.44
N VAL A 174 11.26 -1.77 -1.71
CA VAL A 174 12.25 -1.21 -2.65
C VAL A 174 11.80 0.17 -3.13
N ALA A 175 12.76 1.10 -3.26
CA ALA A 175 12.49 2.39 -3.89
C ALA A 175 12.34 2.23 -5.40
N CYS A 176 11.32 2.86 -5.98
CA CYS A 176 11.08 2.87 -7.42
C CYS A 176 12.28 3.46 -8.18
N ILE A 177 12.77 2.73 -9.19
CA ILE A 177 13.98 3.08 -9.94
C ILE A 177 13.86 4.41 -10.67
N SER A 178 12.67 4.77 -11.16
CA SER A 178 12.43 6.06 -11.84
C SER A 178 12.75 7.24 -10.91
N HIS A 179 12.37 7.15 -9.64
CA HIS A 179 12.67 8.18 -8.64
C HIS A 179 14.17 8.23 -8.27
N VAL A 180 14.83 7.08 -8.25
CA VAL A 180 16.29 6.99 -8.05
C VAL A 180 17.01 7.67 -9.22
N MET A 181 16.65 7.33 -10.45
CA MET A 181 17.25 7.90 -11.67
C MET A 181 17.02 9.41 -11.77
N HIS A 182 15.82 9.88 -11.43
CA HIS A 182 15.53 11.32 -11.42
C HIS A 182 16.41 12.07 -10.41
N SER A 183 16.71 11.45 -9.27
CA SER A 183 17.62 12.01 -8.26
C SER A 183 19.07 12.01 -8.73
N ALA A 184 19.53 10.89 -9.30
CA ALA A 184 20.87 10.78 -9.86
C ALA A 184 21.11 11.84 -10.94
N LYS A 185 20.14 12.03 -11.85
CA LYS A 185 20.16 13.11 -12.85
C LYS A 185 20.30 14.48 -12.19
N SER A 186 19.48 14.76 -11.18
CA SER A 186 19.51 16.06 -10.49
C SER A 186 20.86 16.33 -9.79
N GLU A 187 21.50 15.31 -9.21
CA GLU A 187 22.82 15.46 -8.59
C GLU A 187 23.92 15.64 -9.63
N MET A 188 23.89 14.88 -10.73
CA MET A 188 24.84 15.05 -11.84
C MET A 188 24.77 16.46 -12.44
N GLN A 189 23.58 17.06 -12.53
CA GLN A 189 23.39 18.43 -13.01
C GLN A 189 23.99 19.50 -12.10
N LYS A 190 24.20 19.23 -10.80
CA LYS A 190 24.85 20.18 -9.88
C LYS A 190 26.38 20.17 -9.99
N LEU A 191 26.94 19.14 -10.64
CA LEU A 191 28.38 18.95 -10.81
C LEU A 191 28.89 19.52 -12.15
N LEU A 192 27.99 19.99 -13.01
CA LEU A 192 28.27 20.63 -14.30
C LEU A 192 28.01 22.14 -14.20
#